data_AF-A0A661ITM7-F1
#
_entry.id   AF-A0A661ITM7-F1
#
_cell.length_a   1.000
_cell.length_b   1.000
_cell.length_c   1.000
_cell.angle_alpha   90.00
_cell.angle_beta   90.00
_cell.angle_gamma   90.00
#
_symmetry.space_group_name_H-M   'P 1'
#
loop_
_entity.id
_entity.type
_entity.pdbx_description
1 polymer ?
#
loop_
_entity_poly.entity_id
_entity_poly.type
_entity_poly.pdbx_seq_one_letter_code
_entity_poly.pdbx_strand_id
1 'polypeptide(L)'
;MTSLEEVVFCHNCGNDLRITRVKEVPEYYSYGLEAIEWFENGLKNGYFIINGKKVNSVWVFQGMTRLYLKLDLGEDLVHNNFPKIEEYKIICRKLKRYSSKKSSLIYKSFFLNTMVYHLFQDYPNNLVSFAKDNKFTYRTFTHRFMGGNSFWYKNFIADAIPVQNKLGREITKDEIIGVIQYFKKNNFNITQVNIAKFIGCHAITNKSYRDNYKKLKLFL
;
A
#
# COMPACT_ATOMS: atom_id res chain seq x y z
N MET A 1 -5.32 -36.62 -40.15
CA MET A 1 -4.09 -36.21 -39.45
C MET A 1 -4.49 -35.25 -38.35
N THR A 2 -4.39 -35.72 -37.12
CA THR A 2 -4.81 -35.03 -35.89
C THR A 2 -3.76 -34.00 -35.49
N SER A 3 -4.20 -32.80 -35.14
CA SER A 3 -3.45 -31.56 -34.85
C SER A 3 -2.42 -31.61 -33.70
N LEU A 4 -1.97 -32.78 -33.27
CA LEU A 4 -1.05 -33.01 -32.15
C LEU A 4 0.39 -33.33 -32.60
N GLU A 5 0.60 -33.66 -33.88
CA GLU A 5 1.95 -33.97 -34.42
C GLU A 5 2.78 -32.71 -34.74
N GLU A 6 2.20 -31.51 -34.69
CA GLU A 6 2.77 -30.29 -35.30
C GLU A 6 3.77 -29.47 -34.45
N VAL A 7 4.10 -29.85 -33.21
CA VAL A 7 5.06 -29.06 -32.39
C VAL A 7 6.17 -29.91 -31.79
N VAL A 8 6.67 -30.87 -32.55
CA VAL A 8 7.85 -31.65 -32.16
C VAL A 8 9.14 -30.98 -32.62
N PHE A 9 9.10 -30.22 -33.71
CA PHE A 9 10.27 -29.56 -34.28
C PHE A 9 10.07 -28.04 -34.29
N CYS A 10 11.11 -27.30 -33.92
CA CYS A 10 11.09 -25.84 -34.00
C CYS A 10 10.99 -25.41 -35.46
N HIS A 11 9.92 -24.72 -35.84
CA HIS A 11 9.74 -24.22 -37.21
C HIS A 11 10.90 -23.33 -37.68
N ASN A 12 11.53 -22.58 -36.77
CA ASN A 12 12.59 -21.62 -37.11
C ASN A 12 13.98 -22.26 -37.27
N CYS A 13 14.29 -23.38 -36.60
CA CYS A 13 15.64 -23.97 -36.62
C CYS A 13 15.69 -25.49 -36.79
N GLY A 14 14.54 -26.16 -36.95
CA GLY A 14 14.46 -27.61 -37.15
C GLY A 14 14.84 -28.44 -35.92
N ASN A 15 15.21 -27.82 -34.79
CA ASN A 15 15.55 -28.55 -33.58
C ASN A 15 14.36 -29.35 -33.05
N ASP A 16 14.62 -30.61 -32.71
CA ASP A 16 13.67 -31.45 -32.00
C ASP A 16 13.47 -30.88 -30.57
N LEU A 17 12.25 -30.45 -30.28
CA LEU A 17 11.87 -29.85 -29.02
C LEU A 17 11.88 -30.89 -27.88
N ARG A 18 11.83 -32.20 -28.19
CA ARG A 18 11.89 -33.29 -27.20
C ARG A 18 13.29 -33.49 -26.62
N ILE A 19 14.33 -33.18 -27.39
CA ILE A 19 15.73 -33.26 -26.94
C ILE A 19 16.23 -31.93 -26.36
N THR A 20 15.41 -30.88 -26.45
CA THR A 20 15.75 -29.58 -25.88
C THR A 20 15.77 -29.72 -24.36
N ARG A 21 16.95 -29.52 -23.74
CA ARG A 21 17.08 -29.56 -22.28
C ARG A 21 16.12 -28.55 -21.67
N VAL A 22 15.05 -29.03 -21.05
CA VAL A 22 14.19 -28.22 -20.20
C VAL A 22 15.09 -27.71 -19.08
N LYS A 23 15.31 -26.39 -19.03
CA LYS A 23 15.92 -25.80 -17.84
C LYS A 23 14.87 -25.85 -16.74
N GLU A 24 15.14 -26.64 -15.71
CA GLU A 24 14.31 -26.63 -14.52
C GLU A 24 14.22 -25.19 -13.98
N VAL A 25 13.01 -24.81 -13.57
CA VAL A 25 12.82 -23.53 -12.90
C VAL A 25 13.62 -23.61 -11.60
N PRO A 26 14.58 -22.70 -11.39
CA PRO A 26 15.37 -22.76 -10.17
C PRO A 26 14.49 -22.74 -8.92
N GLU A 27 14.85 -23.55 -7.93
CA GLU A 27 14.11 -23.71 -6.67
C GLU A 27 13.82 -22.38 -5.98
N TYR A 28 14.68 -21.37 -6.16
CA TYR A 28 14.49 -20.05 -5.59
C TYR A 28 13.26 -19.27 -6.14
N TYR A 29 12.62 -19.74 -7.21
CA TYR A 29 11.34 -19.22 -7.71
C TYR A 29 10.11 -19.97 -7.20
N SER A 30 10.28 -21.09 -6.48
CA SER A 30 9.20 -21.90 -5.90
C SER A 30 8.16 -21.05 -5.17
N TYR A 31 8.61 -20.16 -4.29
CA TYR A 31 7.73 -19.28 -3.51
C TYR A 31 6.85 -18.36 -4.37
N GLY A 32 7.34 -17.95 -5.55
CA GLY A 32 6.52 -17.19 -6.50
C GLY A 32 5.59 -18.07 -7.34
N LEU A 33 5.94 -19.34 -7.57
CA LEU A 33 5.03 -20.31 -8.19
C LEU A 33 3.87 -20.65 -7.24
N GLU A 34 4.14 -20.83 -5.94
CA GLU A 34 3.12 -20.97 -4.90
C GLU A 34 2.17 -19.77 -4.89
N ALA A 35 2.72 -18.55 -5.01
CA ALA A 35 1.90 -17.36 -5.10
C ALA A 35 0.95 -17.44 -6.29
N ILE A 36 1.44 -17.78 -7.50
CA ILE A 36 0.63 -17.92 -8.71
C ILE A 36 -0.49 -18.94 -8.49
N GLU A 37 -0.17 -20.13 -7.98
CA GLU A 37 -1.15 -21.17 -7.72
C GLU A 37 -2.23 -20.70 -6.71
N TRP A 38 -1.83 -19.98 -5.67
CA TRP A 38 -2.76 -19.40 -4.71
C TRP A 38 -3.71 -18.38 -5.35
N PHE A 39 -3.23 -17.53 -6.25
CA PHE A 39 -4.06 -16.61 -7.02
C PHE A 39 -5.03 -17.31 -7.97
N GLU A 40 -4.54 -18.31 -8.72
CA GLU A 40 -5.34 -19.10 -9.65
C GLU A 40 -6.46 -19.86 -8.93
N ASN A 41 -6.14 -20.49 -7.80
CA ASN A 41 -7.11 -21.17 -6.96
C ASN A 41 -8.14 -20.20 -6.39
N GLY A 42 -7.73 -19.01 -5.94
CA GLY A 42 -8.66 -18.00 -5.45
C GLY A 42 -9.61 -17.47 -6.52
N LEU A 43 -9.14 -17.34 -7.77
CA LEU A 43 -9.98 -17.01 -8.93
C LEU A 43 -10.98 -18.13 -9.23
N LYS A 44 -10.48 -19.37 -9.37
CA LYS A 44 -11.29 -20.55 -9.71
C LYS A 44 -12.38 -20.81 -8.68
N ASN A 45 -12.06 -20.64 -7.40
CA ASN A 45 -12.99 -20.88 -6.30
C ASN A 45 -13.95 -19.69 -6.07
N GLY A 46 -13.62 -18.51 -6.58
CA GLY A 46 -14.35 -17.26 -6.31
C GLY A 46 -14.09 -16.67 -4.91
N TYR A 47 -13.14 -17.22 -4.16
CA TYR A 47 -12.77 -16.75 -2.83
C TYR A 47 -11.35 -17.18 -2.44
N PHE A 48 -10.79 -16.47 -1.46
CA PHE A 48 -9.56 -16.82 -0.76
C PHE A 48 -9.86 -17.15 0.70
N ILE A 49 -9.03 -18.00 1.32
CA ILE A 49 -9.02 -18.19 2.77
C ILE A 49 -7.86 -17.37 3.31
N ILE A 50 -8.17 -16.34 4.10
CA ILE A 50 -7.18 -15.44 4.68
C ILE A 50 -7.44 -15.40 6.18
N ASN A 51 -6.45 -15.82 6.99
CA ASN A 51 -6.57 -15.94 8.44
C ASN A 51 -7.85 -16.69 8.87
N GLY A 52 -8.07 -17.86 8.27
CA GLY A 52 -9.25 -18.72 8.50
C GLY A 52 -10.58 -18.18 7.97
N LYS A 53 -10.63 -16.98 7.39
CA LYS A 53 -11.88 -16.36 6.90
C LYS A 53 -11.98 -16.46 5.38
N LYS A 54 -13.18 -16.80 4.92
CA LYS A 54 -13.54 -16.81 3.50
C LYS A 54 -13.75 -15.38 3.00
N VAL A 55 -12.97 -14.95 2.02
CA VAL A 55 -13.07 -13.62 1.41
C VAL A 55 -13.34 -13.76 -0.08
N ASN A 56 -14.39 -13.12 -0.59
CA ASN A 56 -14.69 -13.12 -2.02
C ASN A 56 -13.49 -12.59 -2.84
N SER A 57 -13.19 -13.28 -3.94
CA SER A 57 -12.02 -12.97 -4.77
C SER A 57 -12.02 -11.54 -5.29
N VAL A 58 -13.17 -10.98 -5.64
CA VAL A 58 -13.31 -9.60 -6.13
C VAL A 58 -12.76 -8.60 -5.11
N TRP A 59 -13.06 -8.79 -3.82
CA TRP A 59 -12.57 -7.89 -2.76
C TRP A 59 -11.07 -8.00 -2.56
N VAL A 60 -10.55 -9.22 -2.67
CA VAL A 60 -9.12 -9.51 -2.56
C VAL A 60 -8.38 -8.82 -3.71
N PHE A 61 -8.78 -9.03 -4.96
CA PHE A 61 -8.16 -8.38 -6.13
C PHE A 61 -8.22 -6.85 -6.07
N GLN A 62 -9.35 -6.29 -5.64
CA GLN A 62 -9.47 -4.84 -5.45
C GLN A 62 -8.50 -4.32 -4.37
N GLY A 63 -8.29 -5.07 -3.29
CA GLY A 63 -7.31 -4.76 -2.26
C GLY A 63 -5.87 -4.89 -2.75
N MET A 64 -5.58 -5.90 -3.57
CA MET A 64 -4.25 -6.19 -4.10
C MET A 64 -3.72 -5.08 -4.98
N THR A 65 -4.55 -4.50 -5.86
CA THR A 65 -4.12 -3.34 -6.66
C THR A 65 -3.60 -2.20 -5.76
N ARG A 66 -4.15 -2.04 -4.56
CA ARG A 66 -3.66 -1.05 -3.59
C ARG A 66 -2.37 -1.46 -2.92
N LEU A 67 -2.27 -2.72 -2.47
CA LEU A 67 -1.04 -3.24 -1.87
C LEU A 67 0.11 -3.18 -2.85
N TYR A 68 -0.13 -3.53 -4.12
CA TYR A 68 0.83 -3.44 -5.20
C TYR A 68 1.45 -2.04 -5.30
N LEU A 69 0.62 -0.98 -5.29
CA LEU A 69 1.09 0.40 -5.32
C LEU A 69 1.91 0.80 -4.08
N LYS A 70 1.68 0.15 -2.94
CA LYS A 70 2.44 0.39 -1.70
C LYS A 70 3.73 -0.41 -1.63
N LEU A 71 3.78 -1.54 -2.33
CA LEU A 71 4.96 -2.38 -2.47
C LEU A 71 5.89 -1.85 -3.56
N ASP A 72 5.37 -1.15 -4.56
CA ASP A 72 6.18 -0.65 -5.67
C ASP A 72 6.99 0.63 -5.34
N LEU A 73 7.79 0.58 -4.27
CA LEU A 73 8.70 1.67 -3.86
C LEU A 73 10.11 1.53 -4.46
N GLY A 74 10.36 0.46 -5.22
CA GLY A 74 11.65 0.18 -5.83
C GLY A 74 12.75 -0.04 -4.79
N GLU A 75 13.82 0.74 -4.89
CA GLU A 75 14.98 0.57 -4.00
C GLU A 75 14.73 1.01 -2.56
N ASP A 76 13.76 1.92 -2.35
CA ASP A 76 13.41 2.44 -1.04
C ASP A 76 12.51 1.48 -0.24
N LEU A 77 12.10 0.35 -0.85
CA LEU A 77 11.29 -0.66 -0.20
C LEU A 77 12.07 -1.36 0.91
N VAL A 78 11.57 -1.26 2.14
CA VAL A 78 12.10 -2.01 3.29
C VAL A 78 11.16 -3.19 3.55
N HIS A 79 11.58 -4.40 3.17
CA HIS A 79 10.78 -5.60 3.41
C HIS A 79 11.70 -6.79 3.70
N ASN A 80 12.41 -6.70 4.82
CA ASN A 80 13.54 -7.58 5.13
C ASN A 80 13.13 -9.05 5.32
N ASN A 81 11.88 -9.30 5.74
CA ASN A 81 11.34 -10.65 5.92
C ASN A 81 10.90 -11.31 4.61
N PHE A 82 10.95 -10.59 3.48
CA PHE A 82 10.65 -11.16 2.18
C PHE A 82 11.89 -11.83 1.56
N PRO A 83 11.85 -13.14 1.20
CA PRO A 83 13.02 -13.89 0.76
C PRO A 83 13.73 -13.38 -0.50
N LYS A 84 13.12 -12.46 -1.26
CA LYS A 84 13.60 -11.99 -2.58
C LYS A 84 13.59 -10.49 -2.77
N ILE A 85 13.77 -9.75 -1.67
CA ILE A 85 13.74 -8.29 -1.69
C ILE A 85 14.90 -7.71 -2.50
N GLU A 86 16.08 -8.32 -2.45
CA GLU A 86 17.27 -7.83 -3.17
C GLU A 86 17.18 -8.04 -4.68
N GLU A 87 16.65 -9.18 -5.15
CA GLU A 87 16.39 -9.44 -6.56
C GLU A 87 15.38 -8.42 -7.14
N TYR A 88 14.33 -8.10 -6.39
CA TYR A 88 13.39 -7.03 -6.74
C TYR A 88 14.12 -5.69 -6.88
N LYS A 89 14.94 -5.28 -5.89
CA LYS A 89 15.70 -4.03 -5.93
C LYS A 89 16.66 -3.99 -7.12
N ILE A 90 17.31 -5.10 -7.48
CA ILE A 90 18.18 -5.20 -8.67
C ILE A 90 17.38 -4.94 -9.95
N ILE A 91 16.18 -5.49 -10.08
CA ILE A 91 15.31 -5.26 -11.24
C ILE A 91 14.87 -3.81 -11.31
N CYS A 92 14.49 -3.20 -10.19
CA CYS A 92 14.12 -1.79 -10.13
C CYS A 92 15.29 -0.87 -10.54
N ARG A 93 16.52 -1.15 -10.09
CA ARG A 93 17.73 -0.46 -10.55
C ARG A 93 17.93 -0.57 -12.05
N LYS A 94 17.74 -1.77 -12.61
CA LYS A 94 17.87 -2.01 -14.06
C LYS A 94 16.82 -1.24 -14.87
N LEU A 95 15.58 -1.17 -14.39
CA LEU A 95 14.47 -0.47 -15.04
C LEU A 95 14.66 1.05 -15.03
N LYS A 96 15.23 1.63 -13.96
CA LYS A 96 15.58 3.07 -13.92
C LYS A 96 16.61 3.45 -15.00
N ARG A 97 17.57 2.56 -15.30
CA ARG A 97 18.67 2.83 -16.25
C ARG A 97 18.30 2.59 -17.71
N TYR A 98 17.39 1.66 -18.00
CA TYR A 98 17.03 1.25 -19.37
C TYR A 98 15.53 0.98 -19.49
N SER A 99 14.84 1.84 -20.24
CA SER A 99 13.37 1.80 -20.39
C SER A 99 12.84 0.70 -21.33
N SER A 100 13.67 0.12 -22.20
CA SER A 100 13.21 -0.80 -23.26
C SER A 100 13.10 -2.29 -22.86
N LYS A 101 13.32 -2.66 -21.59
CA LYS A 101 13.42 -4.08 -21.17
C LYS A 101 12.06 -4.66 -20.77
N LYS A 102 11.26 -5.06 -21.76
CA LYS A 102 9.94 -5.72 -21.58
C LYS A 102 10.00 -6.90 -20.59
N SER A 103 11.04 -7.73 -20.64
CA SER A 103 11.22 -8.85 -19.72
C SER A 103 11.41 -8.43 -18.25
N SER A 104 12.12 -7.34 -17.98
CA SER A 104 12.31 -6.82 -16.61
C SER A 104 11.01 -6.38 -15.96
N LEU A 105 10.05 -5.87 -16.74
CA LEU A 105 8.72 -5.51 -16.23
C LEU A 105 7.92 -6.75 -15.80
N ILE A 106 8.04 -7.85 -16.55
CA ILE A 106 7.42 -9.13 -16.20
C ILE A 106 7.98 -9.64 -14.87
N TYR A 107 9.31 -9.67 -14.71
CA TYR A 107 9.93 -10.08 -13.45
C TYR A 107 9.56 -9.17 -12.28
N LYS A 108 9.50 -7.85 -12.51
CA LYS A 108 9.04 -6.91 -11.48
C LYS A 108 7.62 -7.22 -11.02
N SER A 109 6.70 -7.46 -11.96
CA SER A 109 5.31 -7.81 -11.65
C SER A 109 5.22 -9.15 -10.91
N PHE A 110 6.01 -10.14 -11.32
CA PHE A 110 6.14 -11.41 -10.61
C PHE A 110 6.52 -11.19 -9.13
N PHE A 111 7.61 -10.47 -8.85
CA PHE A 111 8.02 -10.19 -7.47
C PHE A 111 6.97 -9.44 -6.65
N LEU A 112 6.32 -8.44 -7.24
CA LEU A 112 5.27 -7.68 -6.55
C LEU A 112 4.06 -8.55 -6.21
N ASN A 113 3.65 -9.47 -7.09
CA ASN A 113 2.59 -10.44 -6.78
C ASN A 113 3.01 -11.39 -5.66
N THR A 114 4.26 -11.87 -5.67
CA THR A 114 4.79 -12.72 -4.61
C THR A 114 4.86 -11.99 -3.27
N MET A 115 5.20 -10.70 -3.26
CA MET A 115 5.15 -9.88 -2.04
C MET A 115 3.73 -9.72 -1.52
N VAL A 116 2.75 -9.47 -2.40
CA VAL A 116 1.34 -9.42 -2.01
C VAL A 116 0.89 -10.73 -1.38
N TYR A 117 1.22 -11.87 -2.01
CA TYR A 117 0.97 -13.20 -1.45
C TYR A 117 1.62 -13.37 -0.08
N HIS A 118 2.87 -12.95 0.09
CA HIS A 118 3.59 -13.01 1.36
C HIS A 118 2.87 -12.23 2.48
N LEU A 119 2.31 -11.05 2.17
CA LEU A 119 1.52 -10.29 3.17
C LEU A 119 0.29 -11.07 3.67
N PHE A 120 -0.25 -12.01 2.89
CA PHE A 120 -1.43 -12.79 3.24
C PHE A 120 -1.13 -14.11 3.97
N GLN A 121 0.05 -14.72 3.74
CA GLN A 121 0.36 -16.05 4.30
C GLN A 121 0.41 -16.08 5.83
N ASP A 122 0.96 -15.03 6.45
CA ASP A 122 0.97 -14.86 7.92
C ASP A 122 0.29 -13.54 8.29
N TYR A 123 -0.96 -13.38 7.84
CA TYR A 123 -1.77 -12.23 8.23
C TYR A 123 -2.26 -12.38 9.68
N PRO A 124 -2.14 -11.36 10.55
CA PRO A 124 -1.75 -9.98 10.24
C PRO A 124 -0.25 -9.66 10.38
N ASN A 125 0.56 -10.60 10.88
CA ASN A 125 1.94 -10.37 11.28
C ASN A 125 2.82 -9.80 10.15
N ASN A 126 2.77 -10.39 8.96
CA ASN A 126 3.55 -9.92 7.81
C ASN A 126 3.16 -8.50 7.39
N LEU A 127 1.86 -8.18 7.39
CA LEU A 127 1.38 -6.84 7.09
C LEU A 127 1.80 -5.82 8.15
N VAL A 128 1.75 -6.20 9.44
CA VAL A 128 2.19 -5.34 10.55
C VAL A 128 3.68 -5.07 10.48
N SER A 129 4.50 -6.10 10.23
CA SER A 129 5.95 -5.94 10.06
C SER A 129 6.26 -5.01 8.89
N PHE A 130 5.68 -5.29 7.72
CA PHE A 130 5.83 -4.45 6.53
C PHE A 130 5.47 -2.98 6.79
N ALA A 131 4.36 -2.75 7.49
CA ALA A 131 3.93 -1.40 7.80
C ALA A 131 4.89 -0.68 8.76
N LYS A 132 5.42 -1.38 9.77
CA LYS A 132 6.43 -0.84 10.68
C LYS A 132 7.72 -0.47 9.94
N ASP A 133 8.23 -1.40 9.12
CA ASP A 133 9.47 -1.25 8.38
C ASP A 133 9.45 -0.02 7.45
N ASN A 134 8.30 0.22 6.80
CA ASN A 134 8.12 1.34 5.87
C ASN A 134 7.49 2.59 6.52
N LYS A 135 7.31 2.60 7.84
CA LYS A 135 6.64 3.69 8.60
C LYS A 135 5.24 4.03 8.03
N PHE A 136 4.54 3.02 7.54
CA PHE A 136 3.19 3.16 7.00
C PHE A 136 2.16 3.19 8.13
N THR A 137 1.21 4.10 7.99
CA THR A 137 0.08 4.26 8.92
C THR A 137 -1.20 3.80 8.25
N TYR A 138 -2.28 3.61 9.01
CA TYR A 138 -3.62 3.36 8.45
C TYR A 138 -3.97 4.39 7.36
N ARG A 139 -3.62 5.66 7.57
CA ARG A 139 -3.81 6.72 6.57
C ARG A 139 -2.96 6.48 5.32
N THR A 140 -1.73 5.99 5.44
CA THR A 140 -0.87 5.68 4.27
C THR A 140 -1.51 4.64 3.35
N PHE A 141 -2.21 3.65 3.92
CA PHE A 141 -2.91 2.61 3.17
C PHE A 141 -4.26 3.06 2.60
N THR A 142 -4.93 4.02 3.25
CA THR A 142 -6.32 4.39 2.91
C THR A 142 -6.49 5.78 2.29
N HIS A 143 -5.48 6.64 2.29
CA HIS A 143 -5.60 8.01 1.77
C HIS A 143 -5.30 8.10 0.27
N ARG A 144 -5.99 9.01 -0.44
CA ARG A 144 -5.73 9.43 -1.84
C ARG A 144 -5.80 8.31 -2.90
N PHE A 145 -6.90 7.56 -2.95
CA PHE A 145 -7.22 6.74 -4.12
C PHE A 145 -8.47 7.31 -4.81
N MET A 146 -8.35 7.71 -6.10
CA MET A 146 -9.52 8.06 -6.92
C MET A 146 -10.40 6.80 -7.04
N GLY A 147 -11.67 6.89 -6.60
CA GLY A 147 -12.59 5.74 -6.52
C GLY A 147 -12.83 5.18 -5.10
N GLY A 148 -12.15 5.72 -4.08
CA GLY A 148 -12.37 5.35 -2.67
C GLY A 148 -11.81 3.97 -2.28
N ASN A 149 -11.87 3.64 -0.98
CA ASN A 149 -11.52 2.31 -0.51
C ASN A 149 -12.74 1.43 -0.31
N SER A 150 -12.67 0.19 -0.77
CA SER A 150 -13.68 -0.83 -0.47
C SER A 150 -13.77 -1.08 1.03
N PHE A 151 -14.98 -1.40 1.48
CA PHE A 151 -15.26 -1.68 2.87
C PHE A 151 -14.36 -2.80 3.41
N TRP A 152 -14.25 -3.91 2.65
CA TRP A 152 -13.39 -5.02 3.03
C TRP A 152 -11.92 -4.61 3.22
N TYR A 153 -11.34 -3.85 2.27
CA TYR A 153 -9.95 -3.40 2.39
C TYR A 153 -9.72 -2.48 3.59
N LYS A 154 -10.67 -1.57 3.88
CA LYS A 154 -10.56 -0.70 5.07
C LYS A 154 -10.53 -1.54 6.35
N ASN A 155 -11.41 -2.52 6.48
CA ASN A 155 -11.46 -3.40 7.64
C ASN A 155 -10.20 -4.27 7.72
N PHE A 156 -9.78 -4.87 6.60
CA PHE A 156 -8.55 -5.66 6.52
C PHE A 156 -7.32 -4.88 7.00
N ILE A 157 -7.18 -3.60 6.62
CA ILE A 157 -6.09 -2.77 7.11
C ILE A 157 -6.32 -2.37 8.58
N ALA A 158 -7.55 -2.02 8.99
CA ALA A 158 -7.86 -1.58 10.35
C ALA A 158 -7.65 -2.70 11.40
N ASP A 159 -7.95 -3.94 11.03
CA ASP A 159 -7.76 -5.14 11.86
C ASP A 159 -6.28 -5.38 12.17
N ALA A 160 -5.37 -5.01 11.26
CA ALA A 160 -3.92 -5.15 11.43
C ALA A 160 -3.24 -3.89 11.96
N ILE A 161 -3.67 -2.71 11.51
CA ILE A 161 -3.02 -1.43 11.75
C ILE A 161 -4.05 -0.47 12.33
N PRO A 162 -3.90 -0.05 13.60
CA PRO A 162 -4.92 0.75 14.26
C PRO A 162 -5.15 2.08 13.54
N VAL A 163 -6.42 2.43 13.40
CA VAL A 163 -6.83 3.74 12.89
C VAL A 163 -6.29 4.81 13.84
N GLN A 164 -5.35 5.60 13.35
CA GLN A 164 -4.82 6.73 14.12
C GLN A 164 -5.91 7.81 14.24
N ASN A 165 -6.65 7.78 15.34
CA ASN A 165 -7.41 8.93 15.78
C ASN A 165 -6.43 9.97 16.30
N LYS A 166 -5.91 10.80 15.40
CA LYS A 166 -5.29 12.06 15.79
C LYS A 166 -6.42 12.97 16.26
N LEU A 167 -6.90 12.76 17.49
CA LEU A 167 -7.56 13.82 18.23
C LEU A 167 -6.52 14.92 18.34
N GLY A 168 -6.63 15.94 17.48
CA GLY A 168 -5.84 17.15 17.67
C GLY A 168 -6.15 17.68 19.06
N ARG A 169 -5.17 18.30 19.73
CA ARG A 169 -5.37 19.00 21.00
C ARG A 169 -6.67 19.80 20.92
N GLU A 170 -7.58 19.52 21.84
CA GLU A 170 -8.82 20.27 21.95
C GLU A 170 -8.48 21.66 22.45
N ILE A 171 -8.75 22.67 21.63
CA ILE A 171 -8.53 24.07 21.99
C ILE A 171 -9.82 24.61 22.59
N THR A 172 -9.75 25.00 23.86
CA THR A 172 -10.89 25.53 24.61
C THR A 172 -11.22 26.95 24.17
N LYS A 173 -12.44 27.41 24.46
CA LYS A 173 -12.83 28.80 24.19
C LYS A 173 -12.01 29.80 25.02
N ASP A 174 -11.72 29.45 26.28
CA ASP A 174 -11.02 30.32 27.22
C ASP A 174 -9.58 30.57 26.79
N GLU A 175 -8.90 29.55 26.24
CA GLU A 175 -7.57 29.72 25.61
C GLU A 175 -7.61 30.74 24.47
N ILE A 176 -8.63 30.66 23.60
CA ILE A 176 -8.77 31.61 22.48
C ILE A 176 -9.05 33.03 22.99
N ILE A 177 -9.94 33.17 23.99
CA ILE A 177 -10.28 34.48 24.58
C ILE A 177 -9.05 35.09 25.25
N GLY A 178 -8.29 34.31 26.04
CA GLY A 178 -7.08 34.77 26.72
C GLY A 178 -6.03 35.28 25.73
N VAL A 179 -5.84 34.57 24.61
CA VAL A 179 -4.93 35.02 23.55
C VAL A 179 -5.44 36.29 22.87
N ILE A 180 -6.75 36.41 22.60
CA ILE A 180 -7.33 37.64 22.04
C ILE A 180 -7.11 38.83 22.97
N GLN A 181 -7.33 38.65 24.28
CA GLN A 181 -7.11 39.71 25.28
C GLN A 181 -5.64 40.10 25.37
N TYR A 182 -4.72 39.13 25.34
CA TYR A 182 -3.29 39.38 25.29
C TYR A 182 -2.90 40.17 24.02
N PHE A 183 -3.46 39.82 22.87
CA PHE A 183 -3.20 40.52 21.60
C PHE A 183 -3.73 41.96 21.64
N LYS A 184 -4.94 42.18 22.18
CA LYS A 184 -5.49 43.53 22.39
C LYS A 184 -4.59 44.37 23.31
N LYS A 185 -4.14 43.80 24.43
CA LYS A 185 -3.29 44.51 25.40
C LYS A 185 -1.93 44.92 24.82
N ASN A 186 -1.37 44.11 23.93
CA ASN A 186 -0.05 44.34 23.34
C ASN A 186 -0.12 44.92 21.91
N ASN A 187 -1.29 45.39 21.46
CA ASN A 187 -1.50 45.97 20.12
C ASN A 187 -1.09 45.06 18.94
N PHE A 188 -1.28 43.75 19.07
CA PHE A 188 -1.03 42.78 17.98
C PHE A 188 -2.25 42.61 17.07
N ASN A 189 -1.98 42.30 15.78
CA ASN A 189 -3.03 42.01 14.80
C ASN A 189 -3.78 40.71 15.12
N ILE A 190 -5.09 40.85 15.38
CA ILE A 190 -5.99 39.75 15.75
C ILE A 190 -6.52 39.09 14.47
N THR A 191 -5.82 38.06 14.01
CA THR A 191 -6.28 37.21 12.89
C THR A 191 -6.38 35.76 13.35
N GLN A 192 -7.26 34.98 12.71
CA GLN A 192 -7.41 33.55 12.96
C GLN A 192 -6.06 32.82 12.85
N VAL A 193 -5.23 33.21 11.88
CA VAL A 193 -3.91 32.58 11.68
C VAL A 193 -2.94 32.93 12.80
N ASN A 194 -2.90 34.19 13.23
CA ASN A 194 -1.98 34.63 14.28
C ASN A 194 -2.32 34.01 15.64
N ILE A 195 -3.61 33.95 15.98
CA ILE A 195 -4.07 33.32 17.23
C ILE A 195 -3.76 31.82 17.21
N ALA A 196 -4.07 31.13 16.11
CA ALA A 196 -3.76 29.70 15.99
C ALA A 196 -2.25 29.42 16.12
N LYS A 197 -1.42 30.28 15.50
CA LYS A 197 0.04 30.19 15.59
C LYS A 197 0.53 30.36 17.03
N PHE A 198 -0.04 31.31 17.78
CA PHE A 198 0.31 31.54 19.19
C PHE A 198 -0.10 30.37 20.10
N ILE A 199 -1.27 29.78 19.86
CA ILE A 199 -1.77 28.59 20.59
C ILE A 199 -0.98 27.33 20.21
N GLY A 200 -0.27 27.33 19.08
CA GLY A 200 0.44 26.17 18.57
C GLY A 200 -0.47 25.16 17.85
N CYS A 201 -1.54 25.63 17.21
CA CYS A 201 -2.46 24.80 16.45
C CYS A 201 -2.61 25.28 14.99
N HIS A 202 -3.16 24.42 14.13
CA HIS A 202 -3.41 24.77 12.73
C HIS A 202 -4.79 25.42 12.57
N ALA A 203 -4.83 26.65 12.07
CA ALA A 203 -6.03 27.49 11.99
C ALA A 203 -7.24 26.85 11.29
N ILE A 204 -6.99 26.03 10.25
CA ILE A 204 -8.02 25.43 9.40
C ILE A 204 -8.37 23.98 9.79
N THR A 205 -7.37 23.16 10.12
CA THR A 205 -7.53 21.71 10.29
C THR A 205 -7.87 21.31 11.72
N ASN A 206 -7.53 22.13 12.73
CA ASN A 206 -7.97 21.89 14.09
C ASN A 206 -9.46 22.25 14.22
N LYS A 207 -10.31 21.22 14.27
CA LYS A 207 -11.77 21.37 14.32
C LYS A 207 -12.22 22.16 15.55
N SER A 208 -11.72 21.82 16.75
CA SER A 208 -12.08 22.52 18.00
C SER A 208 -11.75 24.01 17.95
N TYR A 209 -10.55 24.37 17.48
CA TYR A 209 -10.14 25.77 17.33
C TYR A 209 -11.05 26.51 16.34
N ARG A 210 -11.25 25.94 15.14
CA ARG A 210 -12.03 26.57 14.08
C ARG A 210 -13.48 26.80 14.52
N ASP A 211 -14.08 25.80 15.17
CA ASP A 211 -15.48 25.85 15.59
C ASP A 211 -15.65 26.84 16.76
N ASN A 212 -14.69 26.90 17.70
CA ASN A 212 -14.71 27.87 18.79
C ASN A 212 -14.42 29.31 18.32
N TYR A 213 -13.43 29.51 17.44
CA TYR A 213 -13.11 30.82 16.88
C TYR A 213 -14.27 31.40 16.06
N LYS A 214 -14.94 30.58 15.23
CA LYS A 214 -16.15 31.00 14.50
C LYS A 214 -17.26 31.47 15.43
N LYS A 215 -17.50 30.74 16.53
CA LYS A 215 -18.48 31.15 17.54
C LYS A 215 -18.11 32.49 18.17
N LEU A 216 -16.83 32.68 18.52
CA LEU A 216 -16.35 33.93 19.15
C LEU A 216 -16.41 35.13 18.20
N LYS A 217 -16.16 34.95 16.90
CA LYS A 217 -16.27 36.02 15.89
C LYS A 217 -17.70 36.57 15.75
N LEU A 218 -18.72 35.82 16.19
CA LEU A 218 -20.11 36.32 16.21
C LEU A 218 -20.38 37.27 17.40
N PHE A 219 -19.50 37.29 18.40
CA PHE A 219 -19.66 38.07 19.64
C PHE A 219 -18.58 39.15 19.83
N LEU A 220 -17.65 39.28 18.89
CA LEU A 220 -16.56 40.26 18.85
C LEU A 220 -16.81 41.24 17.71
#